data_AF-A0A3N5KGI0-F1
#
_entry.id   AF-A0A3N5KGI0-F1
#
_cell.length_a   1.000
_cell.length_b   1.000
_cell.length_c   1.000
_cell.angle_alpha   90.00
_cell.angle_beta   90.00
_cell.angle_gamma   90.00
#
_symmetry.space_group_name_H-M   'P 1'
#
loop_
_entity.id
_entity.type
_entity.pdbx_description
1 polymer ?
#
loop_
_entity_poly.entity_id
_entity_poly.type
_entity_poly.pdbx_seq_one_letter_code
_entity_poly.pdbx_strand_id
1 'polypeptide(L)'
;MSPHSIAETIEAHGCSIVLRRIDGPEARELYIHCQPPPETTGARRQADAIYRAILHVLEAEGGSFASVVSETVFLRDLRSSVESVREARHRALAAHGGAAHRPATTEIEQPPLDERACLEVSVQVVLPNESPARFETIETRSACGCAECVRAHGLRIHVGGEARFHAAGLCGPGESAYEQTLGMFGLAEDLLQQAGMQFRDVVRTWIHMRHIDRDYGDLNRARRAFFAARGIDPVPASTGIGGGPVSEAHDLCLGVYAVKAGLPMMRTVMTSPTLNEAVEYGADFVRGMKMVETNKVALHISGTASIDEHGRTAHPGDFEAQADRMLVNIAALLEGQGADFGDVASAIT
;
A
#
# COMPACT_ATOMS: atom_id res chain seq x y z
N MET A 1 22.76 -6.12 -18.36
CA MET A 1 22.25 -6.31 -16.99
C MET A 1 22.73 -5.13 -16.18
N SER A 2 21.83 -4.21 -15.81
CA SER A 2 22.16 -3.20 -14.81
C SER A 2 22.36 -3.93 -13.48
N PRO A 3 23.36 -3.59 -12.65
CA PRO A 3 23.49 -4.19 -11.34
C PRO A 3 22.21 -3.87 -10.54
N HIS A 4 21.45 -4.91 -10.15
CA HIS A 4 20.27 -4.74 -9.30
C HIS A 4 20.71 -3.99 -8.04
N SER A 5 20.03 -2.90 -7.70
CA SER A 5 20.28 -2.15 -6.46
C SER A 5 19.84 -3.01 -5.27
N ILE A 6 20.73 -3.83 -4.71
CA ILE A 6 20.41 -4.78 -3.63
C ILE A 6 19.76 -4.03 -2.45
N ALA A 7 18.75 -4.63 -1.82
CA ALA A 7 18.16 -4.06 -0.61
C ALA A 7 19.24 -3.96 0.49
N GLU A 8 19.32 -2.80 1.13
CA GLU A 8 20.30 -2.51 2.17
C GLU A 8 19.62 -2.58 3.54
N THR A 9 20.26 -3.23 4.52
CA THR A 9 19.83 -3.16 5.92
C THR A 9 20.69 -2.12 6.64
N ILE A 10 20.06 -1.08 7.17
CA ILE A 10 20.67 0.02 7.90
C ILE A 10 20.26 -0.06 9.37
N GLU A 11 21.23 0.00 10.27
CA GLU A 11 20.98 0.11 11.71
C GLU A 11 21.08 1.58 12.13
N ALA A 12 19.97 2.17 12.59
CA ALA A 12 19.91 3.57 13.00
C ALA A 12 19.01 3.75 14.22
N HIS A 13 19.51 4.45 15.25
CA HIS A 13 18.78 4.65 16.52
C HIS A 13 18.31 3.35 17.20
N GLY A 14 19.01 2.24 16.94
CA GLY A 14 18.67 0.90 17.41
C GLY A 14 17.58 0.21 16.60
N CYS A 15 17.02 0.86 15.58
CA CYS A 15 16.07 0.27 14.63
C CYS A 15 16.82 -0.42 13.48
N SER A 16 16.25 -1.52 12.99
CA SER A 16 16.64 -2.14 11.73
C SER A 16 15.78 -1.58 10.59
N ILE A 17 16.42 -1.10 9.53
CA ILE A 17 15.75 -0.50 8.38
C ILE A 17 16.13 -1.26 7.12
N VAL A 18 15.16 -1.84 6.43
CA VAL A 18 15.35 -2.33 5.06
C VAL A 18 15.04 -1.19 4.10
N LEU A 19 16.04 -0.79 3.32
CA LEU A 19 15.95 0.27 2.31
C LEU A 19 16.19 -0.31 0.91
N ARG A 20 15.27 0.01 0.00
CA ARG A 20 15.45 -0.20 -1.44
C ARG A 20 15.41 1.14 -2.17
N ARG A 21 16.34 1.32 -3.11
CA ARG A 21 16.40 2.48 -4.01
C ARG A 21 16.07 2.07 -5.43
N ILE A 22 15.19 2.82 -6.07
CA ILE A 22 14.89 2.71 -7.50
C ILE A 22 15.18 4.06 -8.14
N ASP A 23 16.32 4.14 -8.84
CA ASP A 23 16.69 5.33 -9.60
C ASP A 23 16.02 5.30 -10.97
N GLY A 24 15.26 6.36 -11.27
CA GLY A 24 14.66 6.59 -12.59
C GLY A 24 15.09 7.93 -13.18
N PRO A 25 14.71 8.21 -14.44
CA PRO A 25 15.09 9.45 -15.12
C PRO A 25 14.50 10.72 -14.46
N GLU A 26 13.33 10.61 -13.82
CA GLU A 26 12.62 11.76 -13.24
C GLU A 26 12.82 11.88 -11.73
N ALA A 27 12.97 10.74 -11.03
CA ALA A 27 13.07 10.69 -9.58
C ALA A 27 13.78 9.41 -9.09
N ARG A 28 14.41 9.51 -7.93
CA ARG A 28 14.70 8.37 -7.07
C ARG A 28 13.49 8.05 -6.21
N GLU A 29 13.10 6.79 -6.17
CA GLU A 29 12.08 6.29 -5.25
C GLU A 29 12.74 5.41 -4.18
N LEU A 30 12.34 5.62 -2.92
CA LEU A 30 12.79 4.82 -1.79
C LEU A 30 11.61 4.01 -1.25
N TYR A 31 11.91 2.76 -0.89
CA TYR A 31 11.00 1.89 -0.15
C TYR A 31 11.71 1.52 1.14
N ILE A 32 11.12 1.92 2.26
CA ILE A 32 11.71 1.80 3.58
C ILE A 32 10.76 0.97 4.43
N HIS A 33 11.27 -0.06 5.09
CA HIS A 33 10.57 -0.78 6.14
C HIS A 33 11.42 -0.72 7.41
N CYS A 34 10.85 -0.20 8.50
CA CYS A 34 11.56 0.10 9.74
C CYS A 34 10.97 -0.70 10.90
N GLN A 35 11.82 -1.50 11.53
CA GLN A 35 11.52 -2.29 12.71
C GLN A 35 12.08 -1.60 13.96
N PRO A 36 11.36 -1.62 15.10
CA PRO A 36 11.77 -0.92 16.30
C PRO A 36 13.00 -1.57 16.97
N PRO A 37 13.65 -0.88 17.92
CA PRO A 37 14.73 -1.48 18.68
C PRO A 37 14.24 -2.64 19.53
N PRO A 38 14.89 -3.82 19.50
CA PRO A 38 14.38 -5.05 20.11
C PRO A 38 14.24 -4.98 21.64
N GLU A 39 15.03 -4.11 22.28
CA GLU A 39 15.02 -3.91 23.74
C GLU A 39 14.11 -2.76 24.19
N THR A 40 13.54 -1.98 23.26
CA THR A 40 12.66 -0.86 23.59
C THR A 40 11.23 -1.35 23.74
N THR A 41 10.65 -1.22 24.93
CA THR A 41 9.25 -1.58 25.17
C THR A 41 8.31 -0.38 25.10
N GLY A 42 7.09 -0.62 24.62
CA GLY A 42 6.00 0.36 24.59
C GLY A 42 5.93 1.16 23.28
N ALA A 43 4.72 1.24 22.72
CA ALA A 43 4.46 1.79 21.40
C ALA A 43 5.01 3.21 21.19
N ARG A 44 4.84 4.11 22.17
CA ARG A 44 5.35 5.49 22.08
C ARG A 44 6.87 5.54 21.86
N ARG A 45 7.63 4.79 22.66
CA ARG A 45 9.11 4.81 22.60
C ARG A 45 9.62 4.16 21.33
N GLN A 46 8.99 3.06 20.92
CA GLN A 46 9.29 2.42 19.65
C GLN A 46 8.98 3.36 18.48
N ALA A 47 7.83 4.03 18.47
CA ALA A 47 7.48 5.01 17.44
C ALA A 47 8.48 6.19 17.40
N ASP A 48 8.85 6.76 18.55
CA ASP A 48 9.84 7.84 18.62
C ASP A 48 11.22 7.39 18.07
N ALA A 49 11.60 6.13 18.23
CA ALA A 49 12.83 5.57 17.66
C ALA A 49 12.70 5.35 16.15
N ILE A 50 11.61 4.72 15.70
CA ILE A 50 11.31 4.46 14.28
C ILE A 50 11.32 5.76 13.47
N TYR A 51 10.59 6.80 13.92
CA TYR A 51 10.52 8.05 13.16
C TYR A 51 11.86 8.80 13.12
N ARG A 52 12.69 8.71 14.17
CA ARG A 52 14.07 9.24 14.12
C ARG A 52 14.93 8.47 13.13
N ALA A 53 14.80 7.15 13.10
CA ALA A 53 15.54 6.28 12.20
C ALA A 53 15.13 6.48 10.73
N ILE A 54 13.83 6.60 10.45
CA ILE A 54 13.32 6.95 9.12
C ILE A 54 13.86 8.33 8.69
N LEU A 55 13.77 9.35 9.56
CA LEU A 55 14.28 10.68 9.23
C LEU A 55 15.77 10.65 8.91
N HIS A 56 16.57 9.92 9.69
CA HIS A 56 18.01 9.76 9.43
C HIS A 56 18.28 9.23 8.02
N VAL A 57 17.54 8.21 7.59
CA VAL A 57 17.64 7.68 6.22
C VAL A 57 17.16 8.68 5.18
N LEU A 58 16.05 9.37 5.43
CA LEU A 58 15.54 10.39 4.52
C LEU A 58 16.57 11.51 4.30
N GLU A 59 17.16 12.04 5.36
CA GLU A 59 18.18 13.09 5.28
C GLU A 59 19.45 12.62 4.56
N ALA A 60 19.89 11.38 4.81
CA ALA A 60 21.03 10.78 4.12
C ALA A 60 20.79 10.63 2.60
N GLU A 61 19.54 10.41 2.19
CA GLU A 61 19.12 10.33 0.79
C GLU A 61 18.75 11.71 0.18
N GLY A 62 18.89 12.80 0.94
CA GLY A 62 18.56 14.16 0.48
C GLY A 62 17.07 14.50 0.51
N GLY A 63 16.27 13.71 1.24
CA GLY A 63 14.84 13.89 1.44
C GLY A 63 14.46 14.39 2.84
N SER A 64 13.14 14.42 3.09
CA SER A 64 12.56 14.69 4.41
C SER A 64 11.19 14.02 4.50
N PHE A 65 10.47 14.19 5.62
CA PHE A 65 9.09 13.72 5.72
C PHE A 65 8.15 14.33 4.65
N ALA A 66 8.48 15.49 4.10
CA ALA A 66 7.73 16.09 3.00
C ALA A 66 7.85 15.30 1.67
N SER A 67 8.80 14.37 1.57
CA SER A 67 9.02 13.52 0.40
C SER A 67 8.26 12.18 0.46
N VAL A 68 7.65 11.86 1.61
CA VAL A 68 6.92 10.60 1.81
C VAL A 68 5.60 10.67 1.07
N VAL A 69 5.28 9.68 0.24
CA VAL A 69 4.02 9.64 -0.53
C VAL A 69 3.00 8.69 0.06
N SER A 70 3.47 7.64 0.71
CA SER A 70 2.63 6.67 1.41
C SER A 70 3.32 6.13 2.65
N GLU A 71 2.52 5.82 3.67
CA GLU A 71 2.95 5.23 4.92
C GLU A 71 1.95 4.14 5.34
N THR A 72 2.47 3.02 5.83
CA THR A 72 1.68 2.00 6.53
C THR A 72 2.29 1.75 7.90
N VAL A 73 1.47 1.88 8.94
CA VAL A 73 1.82 1.61 10.34
C VAL A 73 1.12 0.33 10.76
N PHE A 74 1.89 -0.74 10.93
CA PHE A 74 1.43 -2.03 11.41
C PHE A 74 1.44 -2.03 12.93
N LEU A 75 0.33 -2.38 13.56
CA LEU A 75 0.16 -2.33 15.01
C LEU A 75 -0.22 -3.71 15.55
N ARG A 76 0.42 -4.12 16.64
CA ARG A 76 0.07 -5.35 17.37
C ARG A 76 -1.26 -5.25 18.10
N ASP A 77 -1.45 -4.16 18.81
CA ASP A 77 -2.67 -3.84 19.55
C ASP A 77 -2.99 -2.38 19.22
N LEU A 78 -3.90 -2.19 18.27
CA LEU A 78 -4.23 -0.89 17.73
C LEU A 78 -4.87 -0.02 18.81
N ARG A 79 -5.83 -0.58 19.55
CA ARG A 79 -6.61 0.14 20.56
C ARG A 79 -5.72 0.76 21.65
N SER A 80 -4.70 0.05 22.10
CA SER A 80 -3.79 0.52 23.14
C SER A 80 -2.69 1.47 22.61
N SER A 81 -2.33 1.34 21.33
CA SER A 81 -1.11 1.94 20.80
C SER A 81 -1.34 3.17 19.92
N VAL A 82 -2.42 3.20 19.13
CA VAL A 82 -2.59 4.12 17.99
C VAL A 82 -2.42 5.60 18.37
N GLU A 83 -3.04 6.06 19.46
CA GLU A 83 -2.93 7.47 19.86
C GLU A 83 -1.51 7.84 20.29
N SER A 84 -0.81 6.94 21.00
CA SER A 84 0.57 7.18 21.41
C SER A 84 1.55 7.22 20.23
N VAL A 85 1.26 6.43 19.19
CA VAL A 85 2.02 6.39 17.93
C VAL A 85 1.76 7.63 17.10
N ARG A 86 0.48 8.05 16.96
CA ARG A 86 0.08 9.30 16.30
C ARG A 86 0.74 10.52 16.93
N GLU A 87 0.79 10.57 18.26
CA GLU A 87 1.49 11.65 18.96
C GLU A 87 3.01 11.65 18.70
N ALA A 88 3.65 10.48 18.70
CA ALA A 88 5.08 10.36 18.37
C ALA A 88 5.37 10.80 16.93
N ARG A 89 4.58 10.33 15.98
CA ARG A 89 4.61 10.75 14.58
C ARG A 89 4.45 12.26 14.45
N HIS A 90 3.42 12.83 15.08
CA HIS A 90 3.15 14.26 15.01
C HIS A 90 4.33 15.09 15.54
N ARG A 91 4.93 14.69 16.67
CA ARG A 91 6.14 15.35 17.20
C ARG A 91 7.31 15.26 16.21
N ALA A 92 7.55 14.10 15.61
CA ALA A 92 8.64 13.92 14.66
C ALA A 92 8.47 14.80 13.41
N LEU A 93 7.26 14.85 12.84
CA LEU A 93 6.95 15.69 11.68
C LEU A 93 7.02 17.19 12.02
N ALA A 94 6.52 17.59 13.19
CA ALA A 94 6.55 18.99 13.64
C ALA A 94 7.97 19.52 13.86
N ALA A 95 8.87 18.69 14.39
CA ALA A 95 10.25 19.07 14.64
C ALA A 95 11.09 19.24 13.35
N HIS A 96 10.69 18.64 12.23
CA HIS A 96 11.53 18.53 11.02
C HIS A 96 10.81 18.98 9.74
N GLY A 97 9.94 19.99 9.85
CA GLY A 97 9.36 20.67 8.67
C GLY A 97 8.31 19.87 7.89
N GLY A 98 7.80 18.77 8.43
CA GLY A 98 6.80 17.90 7.78
C GLY A 98 5.36 18.12 8.25
N ALA A 99 5.09 19.06 9.15
CA ALA A 99 3.80 19.20 9.83
C ALA A 99 2.58 19.40 8.92
N ALA A 100 2.77 20.10 7.78
CA ALA A 100 1.71 20.36 6.82
C ALA A 100 1.54 19.24 5.77
N HIS A 101 2.53 18.35 5.65
CA HIS A 101 2.52 17.29 4.65
C HIS A 101 1.67 16.10 5.10
N ARG A 102 0.86 15.58 4.18
CA ARG A 102 -0.12 14.51 4.46
C ARG A 102 0.08 13.36 3.47
N PRO A 103 0.96 12.39 3.76
CA PRO A 103 1.09 11.18 2.95
C PRO A 103 -0.15 10.30 3.07
N ALA A 104 -0.41 9.49 2.04
CA ALA A 104 -1.44 8.47 2.09
C ALA A 104 -1.11 7.44 3.19
N THR A 105 -1.82 7.49 4.31
CA THR A 105 -1.47 6.76 5.53
C THR A 105 -2.48 5.66 5.83
N THR A 106 -2.00 4.44 6.05
CA THR A 106 -2.79 3.34 6.62
C THR A 106 -2.26 3.01 8.00
N GLU A 107 -3.12 3.03 9.00
CA GLU A 107 -2.85 2.49 10.33
C GLU A 107 -3.72 1.24 10.51
N ILE A 108 -3.11 0.10 10.79
CA ILE A 108 -3.81 -1.19 10.75
C ILE A 108 -3.39 -2.10 11.89
N GLU A 109 -4.36 -2.78 12.49
CA GLU A 109 -4.11 -3.88 13.42
C GLU A 109 -3.70 -5.12 12.63
N GLN A 110 -2.40 -5.26 12.44
CA GLN A 110 -1.73 -6.41 11.88
C GLN A 110 -0.41 -6.53 12.66
N PRO A 111 -0.27 -7.53 13.55
CA PRO A 111 0.87 -7.60 14.44
C PRO A 111 2.16 -7.86 13.66
N PRO A 112 3.25 -7.12 13.94
CA PRO A 112 4.58 -7.47 13.49
C PRO A 112 4.95 -8.91 13.85
N LEU A 113 5.87 -9.50 13.07
CA LEU A 113 6.35 -10.86 13.34
C LEU A 113 7.12 -10.94 14.67
N ASP A 114 7.95 -9.93 14.99
CA ASP A 114 8.62 -9.85 16.28
C ASP A 114 7.60 -9.56 17.39
N GLU A 115 7.38 -10.55 18.27
CA GLU A 115 6.46 -10.49 19.41
C GLU A 115 6.69 -9.29 20.35
N ARG A 116 7.92 -8.74 20.37
CA ARG A 116 8.28 -7.58 21.20
C ARG A 116 7.96 -6.25 20.52
N ALA A 117 7.81 -6.23 19.20
CA ALA A 117 7.43 -5.04 18.46
C ALA A 117 5.93 -4.75 18.68
N CYS A 118 5.65 -3.55 19.18
CA CYS A 118 4.30 -2.98 19.23
C CYS A 118 3.87 -2.47 17.85
N LEU A 119 4.84 -2.03 17.04
CA LEU A 119 4.61 -1.52 15.70
C LEU A 119 5.81 -1.71 14.76
N GLU A 120 5.53 -1.71 13.47
CA GLU A 120 6.51 -1.52 12.38
C GLU A 120 5.96 -0.47 11.40
N VAL A 121 6.84 0.19 10.65
CA VAL A 121 6.43 1.25 9.71
C VAL A 121 7.07 1.03 8.35
N SER A 122 6.23 1.03 7.30
CA SER A 122 6.67 1.05 5.91
C SER A 122 6.37 2.40 5.27
N VAL A 123 7.31 2.99 4.55
CA VAL A 123 7.11 4.23 3.80
C VAL A 123 7.63 4.13 2.37
N GLN A 124 6.88 4.75 1.45
CA GLN A 124 7.33 5.03 0.11
C GLN A 124 7.69 6.51 0.01
N VAL A 125 8.82 6.81 -0.62
CA VAL A 125 9.38 8.17 -0.75
C VAL A 125 9.66 8.45 -2.22
N VAL A 126 9.39 9.68 -2.66
CA VAL A 126 9.73 10.15 -4.01
C VAL A 126 10.63 11.38 -3.89
N LEU A 127 11.83 11.27 -4.45
CA LEU A 127 12.85 12.31 -4.52
C LEU A 127 13.10 12.69 -5.98
N PRO A 128 12.50 13.77 -6.48
CA PRO A 128 12.70 14.20 -7.87
C PRO A 128 14.15 14.58 -8.15
N ASN A 129 14.62 14.26 -9.35
CA ASN A 129 15.96 14.62 -9.81
C ASN A 129 16.08 16.13 -10.09
N GLU A 130 15.01 16.72 -10.66
CA GLU A 130 14.95 18.14 -11.04
C GLU A 130 13.65 18.79 -10.55
N SER A 131 13.78 19.98 -9.95
CA SER A 131 12.69 20.74 -9.31
C SER A 131 12.02 20.02 -8.11
N PRO A 132 11.52 20.75 -7.09
CA PRO A 132 10.74 20.11 -6.03
C PRO A 132 9.46 19.50 -6.62
N ALA A 133 9.16 18.26 -6.24
CA ALA A 133 7.92 17.60 -6.64
C ALA A 133 6.74 18.43 -6.15
N ARG A 134 5.70 18.49 -6.98
CA ARG A 134 4.44 19.12 -6.59
C ARG A 134 3.59 18.08 -5.89
N PHE A 135 3.61 18.13 -4.57
CA PHE A 135 2.73 17.38 -3.69
C PHE A 135 1.48 18.22 -3.42
N GLU A 136 0.31 17.63 -3.62
CA GLU A 136 -0.96 18.29 -3.39
C GLU A 136 -1.91 17.37 -2.65
N THR A 137 -2.31 17.80 -1.46
CA THR A 137 -3.35 17.12 -0.69
C THR A 137 -4.70 17.38 -1.36
N ILE A 138 -5.40 16.31 -1.67
CA ILE A 138 -6.75 16.32 -2.23
C ILE A 138 -7.72 15.91 -1.14
N GLU A 139 -8.71 16.75 -0.88
CA GLU A 139 -9.73 16.50 0.13
C GLU A 139 -11.11 16.45 -0.53
N THR A 140 -12.00 15.64 0.02
CA THR A 140 -13.40 15.62 -0.37
C THR A 140 -14.27 15.43 0.87
N ARG A 141 -15.55 15.76 0.76
CA ARG A 141 -16.50 15.51 1.85
C ARG A 141 -16.84 14.03 1.89
N SER A 142 -16.58 13.37 3.01
CA SER A 142 -17.07 12.02 3.24
C SER A 142 -18.56 12.03 3.60
N ALA A 143 -19.28 11.02 3.14
CA ALA A 143 -20.66 10.75 3.55
C ALA A 143 -20.76 10.24 5.01
N CYS A 144 -19.63 9.81 5.60
CA CYS A 144 -19.54 9.40 7.00
C CYS A 144 -18.87 10.51 7.84
N GLY A 145 -19.46 10.83 9.00
CA GLY A 145 -18.95 11.85 9.92
C GLY A 145 -17.96 11.34 10.99
N CYS A 146 -17.48 10.10 10.91
CA CYS A 146 -16.53 9.57 11.89
C CYS A 146 -15.15 10.24 11.77
N ALA A 147 -14.35 10.19 12.84
CA ALA A 147 -13.06 10.87 12.89
C ALA A 147 -12.09 10.44 11.77
N GLU A 148 -12.12 9.17 11.35
CA GLU A 148 -11.27 8.67 10.27
C GLU A 148 -11.74 9.17 8.90
N CYS A 149 -13.04 9.09 8.63
CA CYS A 149 -13.63 9.54 7.37
C CYS A 149 -13.52 11.05 7.15
N VAL A 150 -13.61 11.86 8.22
CA VAL A 150 -13.43 13.32 8.14
C VAL A 150 -11.99 13.70 7.78
N ARG A 151 -11.01 12.85 8.09
CA ARG A 151 -9.59 13.06 7.77
C ARG A 151 -9.16 12.41 6.46
N ALA A 152 -10.06 11.72 5.75
CA ALA A 152 -9.77 11.09 4.49
C ALA A 152 -9.26 12.11 3.46
N HIS A 153 -8.18 11.76 2.78
CA HIS A 153 -7.54 12.59 1.78
C HIS A 153 -6.79 11.70 0.80
N GLY A 154 -6.46 12.27 -0.34
CA GLY A 154 -5.46 11.73 -1.24
C GLY A 154 -4.26 12.67 -1.34
N LEU A 155 -3.18 12.14 -1.91
CA LEU A 155 -1.99 12.88 -2.25
C LEU A 155 -1.74 12.72 -3.74
N ARG A 156 -1.86 13.83 -4.47
CA ARG A 156 -1.46 13.91 -5.87
C ARG A 156 -0.01 14.35 -5.94
N ILE A 157 0.78 13.67 -6.76
CA ILE A 157 2.16 14.05 -7.09
C ILE A 157 2.36 14.11 -8.59
N HIS A 158 3.30 14.93 -9.03
CA HIS A 158 3.77 14.94 -10.42
C HIS A 158 5.21 14.45 -10.47
N VAL A 159 5.48 13.48 -11.35
CA VAL A 159 6.80 12.94 -11.64
C VAL A 159 7.01 13.05 -13.15
N GLY A 160 7.84 14.00 -13.58
CA GLY A 160 7.92 14.40 -14.98
C GLY A 160 6.56 14.87 -15.52
N GLY A 161 6.12 14.28 -16.63
CA GLY A 161 4.82 14.54 -17.26
C GLY A 161 3.64 13.69 -16.75
N GLU A 162 3.86 12.90 -15.69
CA GLU A 162 2.89 11.94 -15.16
C GLU A 162 2.32 12.41 -13.81
N ALA A 163 1.00 12.37 -13.67
CA ALA A 163 0.33 12.56 -12.40
C ALA A 163 0.10 11.21 -11.73
N ARG A 164 0.47 11.09 -10.46
CA ARG A 164 0.20 9.92 -9.63
C ARG A 164 -0.67 10.33 -8.45
N PHE A 165 -1.48 9.40 -7.97
CA PHE A 165 -2.37 9.65 -6.85
C PHE A 165 -2.32 8.48 -5.88
N HIS A 166 -2.14 8.81 -4.60
CA HIS A 166 -2.14 7.88 -3.49
C HIS A 166 -3.28 8.26 -2.53
N ALA A 167 -4.06 7.29 -2.10
CA ALA A 167 -4.93 7.45 -0.93
C ALA A 167 -4.96 6.14 -0.16
N ALA A 168 -5.09 6.22 1.16
CA ALA A 168 -5.02 5.05 2.02
C ALA A 168 -5.87 5.24 3.28
N GLY A 169 -6.21 4.15 3.97
CA GLY A 169 -7.11 4.17 5.12
C GLY A 169 -8.54 4.64 4.81
N LEU A 170 -8.97 4.62 3.54
CA LEU A 170 -10.28 5.10 3.14
C LEU A 170 -11.36 4.13 3.65
N CYS A 171 -12.34 4.65 4.38
CA CYS A 171 -13.48 3.89 4.87
C CYS A 171 -14.78 4.40 4.22
N GLY A 172 -15.84 3.58 4.26
CA GLY A 172 -17.14 3.89 3.67
C GLY A 172 -18.28 3.73 4.68
N PRO A 173 -19.36 4.52 4.57
CA PRO A 173 -20.57 4.30 5.38
C PRO A 173 -21.22 2.95 5.05
N GLY A 174 -22.04 2.44 5.96
CA GLY A 174 -22.79 1.20 5.76
C GLY A 174 -22.74 0.28 6.98
N GLU A 175 -23.77 -0.55 7.12
CA GLU A 175 -23.86 -1.54 8.20
C GLU A 175 -23.32 -2.91 7.76
N SER A 176 -23.22 -3.14 6.44
CA SER A 176 -22.68 -4.36 5.84
C SER A 176 -21.34 -4.12 5.15
N ALA A 177 -20.55 -5.18 5.02
CA ALA A 177 -19.31 -5.15 4.23
C ALA A 177 -19.54 -4.73 2.77
N TYR A 178 -20.69 -5.11 2.20
CA TYR A 178 -21.10 -4.71 0.85
C TYR A 178 -21.26 -3.18 0.74
N GLU A 179 -22.01 -2.57 1.66
CA GLU A 179 -22.24 -1.12 1.67
C GLU A 179 -20.97 -0.34 1.97
N GLN A 180 -20.20 -0.76 2.97
CA GLN A 180 -18.91 -0.15 3.31
C GLN A 180 -17.94 -0.22 2.14
N THR A 181 -17.94 -1.33 1.39
CA THR A 181 -17.16 -1.46 0.16
C THR A 181 -17.59 -0.44 -0.88
N LEU A 182 -18.89 -0.34 -1.21
CA LEU A 182 -19.35 0.67 -2.16
C LEU A 182 -19.01 2.10 -1.69
N GLY A 183 -19.12 2.35 -0.39
CA GLY A 183 -18.80 3.63 0.23
C GLY A 183 -17.32 4.01 0.10
N MET A 184 -16.40 3.10 0.43
CA MET A 184 -14.96 3.39 0.36
C MET A 184 -14.48 3.53 -1.09
N PHE A 185 -15.04 2.76 -2.03
CA PHE A 185 -14.77 2.90 -3.46
C PHE A 185 -15.35 4.21 -4.03
N GLY A 186 -16.54 4.61 -3.61
CA GLY A 186 -17.14 5.90 -3.96
C GLY A 186 -16.30 7.08 -3.45
N LEU A 187 -15.85 7.03 -2.21
CA LEU A 187 -14.94 8.04 -1.65
C LEU A 187 -13.62 8.14 -2.43
N ALA A 188 -13.04 6.99 -2.81
CA ALA A 188 -11.84 6.96 -3.63
C ALA A 188 -12.08 7.58 -5.02
N GLU A 189 -13.23 7.30 -5.65
CA GLU A 189 -13.62 7.91 -6.92
C GLU A 189 -13.77 9.43 -6.81
N ASP A 190 -14.42 9.93 -5.75
CA ASP A 190 -14.58 11.37 -5.53
C ASP A 190 -13.23 12.06 -5.38
N LEU A 191 -12.31 11.48 -4.59
CA LEU A 191 -10.95 12.00 -4.44
C LEU A 191 -10.18 11.99 -5.77
N LEU A 192 -10.29 10.92 -6.55
CA LEU A 192 -9.67 10.84 -7.88
C LEU A 192 -10.21 11.93 -8.81
N GLN A 193 -11.52 12.17 -8.82
CA GLN A 193 -12.14 13.21 -9.63
C GLN A 193 -11.64 14.61 -9.24
N GLN A 194 -11.53 14.91 -7.95
CA GLN A 194 -10.93 16.17 -7.47
C GLN A 194 -9.45 16.28 -7.87
N ALA A 195 -8.74 15.15 -7.96
CA ALA A 195 -7.37 15.08 -8.46
C ALA A 195 -7.26 15.18 -10.00
N GLY A 196 -8.39 15.28 -10.73
CA GLY A 196 -8.43 15.29 -12.20
C GLY A 196 -8.20 13.92 -12.84
N MET A 197 -8.46 12.84 -12.10
CA MET A 197 -8.29 11.43 -12.49
C MET A 197 -9.64 10.71 -12.46
N GLN A 198 -9.66 9.47 -12.94
CA GLN A 198 -10.82 8.59 -12.94
C GLN A 198 -10.46 7.24 -12.31
N PHE A 199 -11.46 6.46 -11.89
CA PHE A 199 -11.18 5.14 -11.30
C PHE A 199 -10.44 4.17 -12.25
N ARG A 200 -10.59 4.34 -13.57
CA ARG A 200 -9.83 3.56 -14.58
C ARG A 200 -8.31 3.79 -14.54
N ASP A 201 -7.87 4.89 -13.92
CA ASP A 201 -6.46 5.23 -13.72
C ASP A 201 -5.86 4.47 -12.51
N VAL A 202 -6.70 3.83 -11.68
CA VAL A 202 -6.26 3.01 -10.54
C VAL A 202 -5.61 1.73 -11.04
N VAL A 203 -4.37 1.50 -10.61
CA VAL A 203 -3.56 0.34 -11.02
C VAL A 203 -3.43 -0.68 -9.90
N ARG A 204 -3.56 -0.24 -8.64
CA ARG A 204 -3.35 -1.07 -7.46
C ARG A 204 -4.29 -0.68 -6.32
N THR A 205 -4.87 -1.69 -5.67
CA THR A 205 -5.66 -1.52 -4.43
C THR A 205 -5.18 -2.43 -3.31
N TRP A 206 -5.32 -1.95 -2.07
CA TRP A 206 -5.11 -2.73 -0.84
C TRP A 206 -6.36 -2.62 0.02
N ILE A 207 -6.90 -3.76 0.45
CA ILE A 207 -8.15 -3.82 1.20
C ILE A 207 -7.90 -4.66 2.45
N HIS A 208 -8.15 -4.06 3.61
CA HIS A 208 -8.07 -4.75 4.90
C HIS A 208 -9.48 -4.98 5.43
N MET A 209 -9.70 -6.16 6.01
CA MET A 209 -10.99 -6.58 6.59
C MET A 209 -10.77 -7.04 8.02
N ARG A 210 -11.49 -6.46 8.97
CA ARG A 210 -11.48 -6.89 10.38
C ARG A 210 -11.95 -8.34 10.52
N HIS A 211 -12.97 -8.72 9.76
CA HIS A 211 -13.58 -10.05 9.79
C HIS A 211 -13.59 -10.68 8.39
N ILE A 212 -12.40 -10.98 7.85
CA ILE A 212 -12.24 -11.49 6.47
C ILE A 212 -13.13 -12.70 6.16
N ASP A 213 -13.23 -13.68 7.06
CA ASP A 213 -14.04 -14.89 6.84
C ASP A 213 -15.54 -14.59 6.67
N ARG A 214 -16.02 -13.54 7.34
CA ARG A 214 -17.41 -13.08 7.25
C ARG A 214 -17.64 -12.21 6.02
N ASP A 215 -16.69 -11.32 5.72
CA ASP A 215 -16.93 -10.15 4.86
C ASP A 215 -16.42 -10.31 3.42
N TYR A 216 -15.55 -11.29 3.14
CA TYR A 216 -14.88 -11.42 1.85
C TYR A 216 -15.87 -11.60 0.68
N GLY A 217 -16.94 -12.38 0.88
CA GLY A 217 -17.95 -12.59 -0.16
C GLY A 217 -18.68 -11.30 -0.55
N ASP A 218 -19.07 -10.50 0.44
CA ASP A 218 -19.78 -9.24 0.22
C ASP A 218 -18.89 -8.15 -0.36
N LEU A 219 -17.62 -8.09 0.07
CA LEU A 219 -16.59 -7.27 -0.57
C LEU A 219 -16.52 -7.55 -2.08
N ASN A 220 -16.43 -8.83 -2.47
CA ASN A 220 -16.35 -9.23 -3.87
C ASN A 220 -17.59 -8.85 -4.67
N ARG A 221 -18.79 -9.07 -4.11
CA ARG A 221 -20.06 -8.67 -4.75
C ARG A 221 -20.12 -7.16 -5.00
N ALA A 222 -19.77 -6.35 -4.00
CA ALA A 222 -19.78 -4.89 -4.11
C ALA A 222 -18.72 -4.39 -5.10
N ARG A 223 -17.51 -4.95 -5.05
CA ARG A 223 -16.43 -4.64 -5.98
C ARG A 223 -16.83 -4.90 -7.43
N ARG A 224 -17.44 -6.06 -7.71
CA ARG A 224 -17.97 -6.41 -9.04
C ARG A 224 -19.01 -5.40 -9.52
N ALA A 225 -19.98 -5.08 -8.67
CA ALA A 225 -21.03 -4.12 -9.00
C ALA A 225 -20.44 -2.74 -9.32
N PHE A 226 -19.48 -2.28 -8.51
CA PHE A 226 -18.80 -1.01 -8.69
C PHE A 226 -18.03 -0.95 -10.02
N PHE A 227 -17.24 -1.97 -10.34
CA PHE A 227 -16.46 -2.05 -11.57
C PHE A 227 -17.32 -2.18 -12.82
N ALA A 228 -18.34 -3.05 -12.79
CA ALA A 228 -19.26 -3.24 -13.90
C ALA A 228 -20.01 -1.93 -14.25
N ALA A 229 -20.48 -1.19 -13.23
CA ALA A 229 -21.16 0.09 -13.43
C ALA A 229 -20.27 1.17 -14.07
N ARG A 230 -18.94 1.03 -14.00
CA ARG A 230 -17.96 2.02 -14.51
C ARG A 230 -17.19 1.54 -15.72
N GLY A 231 -17.45 0.30 -16.20
CA GLY A 231 -16.70 -0.31 -17.29
C GLY A 231 -15.20 -0.38 -17.00
N ILE A 232 -14.83 -0.74 -15.77
CA ILE A 232 -13.41 -0.88 -15.39
C ILE A 232 -12.86 -2.18 -15.96
N ASP A 233 -12.04 -2.07 -17.00
CA ASP A 233 -11.37 -3.19 -17.65
C ASP A 233 -10.00 -2.77 -18.23
N PRO A 234 -8.89 -3.47 -17.90
CA PRO A 234 -8.78 -4.43 -16.80
C PRO A 234 -9.01 -3.79 -15.43
N VAL A 235 -9.46 -4.62 -14.48
CA VAL A 235 -9.52 -4.30 -13.05
C VAL A 235 -8.11 -4.17 -12.46
N PRO A 236 -7.89 -3.40 -11.39
CA PRO A 236 -6.57 -3.21 -10.80
C PRO A 236 -6.01 -4.49 -10.17
N ALA A 237 -4.68 -4.54 -10.01
CA ALA A 237 -4.08 -5.50 -9.10
C ALA A 237 -4.58 -5.22 -7.68
N SER A 238 -4.87 -6.23 -6.88
CA SER A 238 -5.52 -6.06 -5.57
C SER A 238 -4.99 -7.01 -4.50
N THR A 239 -4.94 -6.54 -3.26
CA THR A 239 -4.76 -7.40 -2.07
C THR A 239 -5.97 -7.21 -1.19
N GLY A 240 -6.57 -8.32 -0.75
CA GLY A 240 -7.65 -8.35 0.23
C GLY A 240 -7.26 -9.31 1.35
N ILE A 241 -6.92 -8.79 2.53
CA ILE A 241 -6.38 -9.56 3.66
C ILE A 241 -7.02 -9.16 5.00
N GLY A 242 -6.83 -10.00 6.01
CA GLY A 242 -7.27 -9.71 7.38
C GLY A 242 -6.44 -8.58 7.99
N GLY A 243 -7.10 -7.65 8.66
CA GLY A 243 -6.46 -6.54 9.39
C GLY A 243 -7.51 -5.58 9.93
N GLY A 244 -7.35 -5.12 11.16
CA GLY A 244 -8.33 -4.24 11.82
C GLY A 244 -8.11 -2.76 11.48
N PRO A 245 -9.04 -2.08 10.77
CA PRO A 245 -8.96 -0.63 10.56
C PRO A 245 -9.02 0.14 11.89
N VAL A 246 -8.52 1.37 11.91
CA VAL A 246 -8.60 2.22 13.14
C VAL A 246 -10.03 2.50 13.56
N SER A 247 -10.92 2.69 12.59
CA SER A 247 -12.32 3.01 12.89
C SER A 247 -13.04 1.79 13.46
N GLU A 248 -13.57 1.91 14.67
CA GLU A 248 -14.53 0.94 15.23
C GLU A 248 -15.87 0.93 14.47
N ALA A 249 -16.16 2.00 13.72
CA ALA A 249 -17.39 2.09 12.91
C ALA A 249 -17.26 1.40 11.53
N HIS A 250 -16.06 0.95 11.16
CA HIS A 250 -15.79 0.36 9.84
C HIS A 250 -15.01 -0.94 9.99
N ASP A 251 -15.47 -1.97 9.27
CA ASP A 251 -14.82 -3.27 9.23
C ASP A 251 -13.84 -3.37 8.06
N LEU A 252 -13.92 -2.46 7.09
CA LEU A 252 -13.07 -2.43 5.91
C LEU A 252 -12.42 -1.07 5.71
N CYS A 253 -11.18 -1.07 5.19
CA CYS A 253 -10.55 0.11 4.64
C CYS A 253 -9.82 -0.18 3.32
N LEU A 254 -9.68 0.86 2.50
CA LEU A 254 -9.12 0.82 1.16
C LEU A 254 -7.91 1.75 1.02
N GLY A 255 -6.87 1.25 0.36
CA GLY A 255 -5.83 2.05 -0.28
C GLY A 255 -5.88 1.91 -1.79
N VAL A 256 -5.56 3.01 -2.50
CA VAL A 256 -5.50 3.08 -3.95
C VAL A 256 -4.21 3.78 -4.40
N TYR A 257 -3.65 3.27 -5.49
CA TYR A 257 -2.61 3.94 -6.27
C TYR A 257 -3.08 4.05 -7.72
N ALA A 258 -3.04 5.27 -8.26
CA ALA A 258 -3.44 5.59 -9.61
C ALA A 258 -2.35 6.36 -10.36
N VAL A 259 -2.30 6.15 -11.68
CA VAL A 259 -1.31 6.75 -12.57
C VAL A 259 -2.03 7.32 -13.80
N LYS A 260 -1.73 8.56 -14.16
CA LYS A 260 -2.26 9.23 -15.34
C LYS A 260 -1.16 9.96 -16.08
N ALA A 261 -0.91 9.54 -17.32
CA ALA A 261 0.00 10.21 -18.24
C ALA A 261 -0.78 10.82 -19.42
N GLY A 262 -0.19 11.81 -20.12
CA GLY A 262 -0.78 12.45 -21.31
C GLY A 262 -0.82 11.58 -22.58
N LEU A 263 -0.35 10.33 -22.50
CA LEU A 263 -0.37 9.31 -23.54
C LEU A 263 -1.22 8.11 -23.05
N PRO A 264 -1.72 7.22 -23.92
CA PRO A 264 -2.46 6.06 -23.46
C PRO A 264 -1.61 5.27 -22.46
N MET A 265 -2.15 5.10 -21.26
CA MET A 265 -1.50 4.37 -20.17
C MET A 265 -1.15 2.96 -20.64
N MET A 266 0.15 2.65 -20.71
CA MET A 266 0.61 1.33 -21.12
C MET A 266 0.57 0.39 -19.93
N ARG A 267 -0.55 -0.32 -19.82
CA ARG A 267 -0.78 -1.36 -18.81
C ARG A 267 -0.87 -2.74 -19.45
N THR A 268 -0.35 -3.74 -18.76
CA THR A 268 -0.42 -5.15 -19.18
C THR A 268 -0.80 -6.02 -17.99
N VAL A 269 -1.86 -6.82 -18.17
CA VAL A 269 -2.25 -7.83 -17.17
C VAL A 269 -1.19 -8.91 -17.13
N MET A 270 -0.70 -9.22 -15.93
CA MET A 270 0.25 -10.30 -15.69
C MET A 270 -0.53 -11.60 -15.44
N THR A 271 -0.09 -12.68 -16.09
CA THR A 271 -0.64 -14.03 -15.94
C THR A 271 0.49 -15.02 -15.67
N SER A 272 0.17 -16.19 -15.11
CA SER A 272 1.14 -17.24 -14.83
C SER A 272 0.55 -18.61 -15.15
N PRO A 273 1.34 -19.58 -15.67
CA PRO A 273 0.86 -20.95 -15.87
C PRO A 273 0.68 -21.72 -14.54
N THR A 274 1.20 -21.22 -13.43
CA THR A 274 1.19 -21.91 -12.12
C THR A 274 -0.04 -21.56 -11.27
N LEU A 275 -0.88 -20.65 -11.73
CA LEU A 275 -1.94 -20.01 -10.97
C LEU A 275 -3.09 -19.64 -11.90
N ASN A 276 -4.32 -19.96 -11.49
CA ASN A 276 -5.53 -19.63 -12.24
C ASN A 276 -5.87 -18.12 -12.17
N GLU A 277 -6.83 -17.61 -12.97
CA GLU A 277 -7.25 -16.20 -12.86
C GLU A 277 -8.21 -15.94 -11.70
N ALA A 278 -8.15 -14.75 -11.10
CA ALA A 278 -8.89 -14.45 -9.87
C ALA A 278 -10.42 -14.54 -10.03
N VAL A 279 -10.89 -14.16 -11.22
CA VAL A 279 -12.32 -14.15 -11.57
C VAL A 279 -12.94 -15.55 -11.52
N GLU A 280 -12.14 -16.59 -11.74
CA GLU A 280 -12.61 -17.98 -11.81
C GLU A 280 -13.07 -18.52 -10.44
N TYR A 281 -12.53 -18.01 -9.33
CA TYR A 281 -13.02 -18.31 -7.97
C TYR A 281 -13.84 -17.15 -7.37
N GLY A 282 -14.34 -16.24 -8.22
CA GLY A 282 -15.32 -15.22 -7.81
C GLY A 282 -14.71 -13.90 -7.30
N ALA A 283 -13.42 -13.66 -7.52
CA ALA A 283 -12.77 -12.41 -7.12
C ALA A 283 -12.43 -11.48 -8.29
N ASP A 284 -12.79 -10.20 -8.18
CA ASP A 284 -12.60 -9.21 -9.25
C ASP A 284 -11.29 -8.43 -9.08
N PHE A 285 -10.16 -9.04 -9.47
CA PHE A 285 -8.84 -8.40 -9.60
C PHE A 285 -7.95 -9.17 -10.60
N VAL A 286 -6.84 -8.58 -11.05
CA VAL A 286 -5.85 -9.27 -11.90
C VAL A 286 -4.68 -9.81 -11.06
N ARG A 287 -4.02 -10.90 -11.48
CA ARG A 287 -2.89 -11.49 -10.72
C ARG A 287 -1.67 -10.57 -10.59
N GLY A 288 -1.47 -9.73 -11.59
CA GLY A 288 -0.64 -8.56 -11.46
C GLY A 288 -0.91 -7.55 -12.56
N MET A 289 -0.40 -6.34 -12.38
CA MET A 289 -0.49 -5.26 -13.35
C MET A 289 0.90 -4.70 -13.60
N LYS A 290 1.40 -4.88 -14.82
CA LYS A 290 2.59 -4.19 -15.31
C LYS A 290 2.18 -2.80 -15.79
N MET A 291 2.91 -1.80 -15.32
CA MET A 291 2.72 -0.39 -15.64
C MET A 291 4.03 0.20 -16.17
N VAL A 292 4.00 0.78 -17.37
CA VAL A 292 5.12 1.60 -17.84
C VAL A 292 4.86 3.03 -17.40
N GLU A 293 5.47 3.41 -16.28
CA GLU A 293 5.47 4.76 -15.75
C GLU A 293 6.61 5.57 -16.36
N THR A 294 6.54 6.90 -16.26
CA THR A 294 7.62 7.79 -16.76
C THR A 294 8.95 7.53 -16.03
N ASN A 295 8.89 7.18 -14.75
CA ASN A 295 10.08 6.97 -13.93
C ASN A 295 10.60 5.51 -13.95
N LYS A 296 9.71 4.53 -14.13
CA LYS A 296 10.06 3.10 -14.02
C LYS A 296 9.02 2.20 -14.70
N VAL A 297 9.39 0.96 -14.95
CA VAL A 297 8.41 -0.11 -15.17
C VAL A 297 8.05 -0.69 -13.82
N ALA A 298 6.81 -0.53 -13.38
CA ALA A 298 6.30 -1.07 -12.12
C ALA A 298 5.53 -2.37 -12.36
N LEU A 299 5.84 -3.41 -11.58
CA LEU A 299 5.10 -4.68 -11.56
C LEU A 299 4.31 -4.78 -10.26
N HIS A 300 3.00 -4.51 -10.31
CA HIS A 300 2.14 -4.62 -9.15
C HIS A 300 1.58 -6.04 -9.04
N ILE A 301 2.17 -6.87 -8.18
CA ILE A 301 1.71 -8.23 -7.92
C ILE A 301 0.57 -8.20 -6.90
N SER A 302 -0.49 -8.95 -7.17
CA SER A 302 -1.65 -9.06 -6.27
C SER A 302 -1.35 -9.93 -5.05
N GLY A 303 -2.25 -9.89 -4.06
CA GLY A 303 -2.20 -10.84 -2.95
C GLY A 303 -2.17 -12.26 -3.52
N THR A 304 -1.07 -12.96 -3.29
CA THR A 304 -0.81 -14.27 -3.85
C THR A 304 -0.77 -15.26 -2.70
N ALA A 305 -1.47 -16.38 -2.85
CA ALA A 305 -1.57 -17.42 -1.83
C ALA A 305 -1.13 -18.76 -2.42
N SER A 306 -1.14 -19.81 -1.59
CA SER A 306 -0.96 -21.20 -2.02
C SER A 306 -2.19 -21.69 -2.78
N ILE A 307 -2.28 -21.32 -4.06
CA ILE A 307 -3.34 -21.69 -4.98
C ILE A 307 -2.72 -22.41 -6.18
N ASP A 308 -3.39 -23.46 -6.66
CA ASP A 308 -3.01 -24.19 -7.85
C ASP A 308 -3.54 -23.59 -9.16
N GLU A 309 -3.14 -24.15 -10.29
CA GLU A 309 -3.58 -23.74 -11.63
C GLU A 309 -5.08 -23.95 -11.89
N HIS A 310 -5.81 -24.58 -10.96
CA HIS A 310 -7.26 -24.78 -10.99
C HIS A 310 -8.00 -23.92 -9.96
N GLY A 311 -7.32 -23.03 -9.25
CA GLY A 311 -7.92 -22.16 -8.23
C GLY A 311 -8.18 -22.84 -6.89
N ARG A 312 -7.64 -24.05 -6.66
CA ARG A 312 -7.79 -24.77 -5.40
C ARG A 312 -6.65 -24.43 -4.45
N THR A 313 -6.94 -24.40 -3.15
CA THR A 313 -5.90 -24.27 -2.12
C THR A 313 -4.95 -25.46 -2.19
N ALA A 314 -3.67 -25.20 -2.43
CA ALA A 314 -2.63 -26.22 -2.43
C ALA A 314 -2.06 -26.40 -1.01
N HIS A 315 -1.70 -27.63 -0.66
CA HIS A 315 -1.07 -28.01 0.61
C HIS A 315 -1.87 -27.58 1.87
N PRO A 316 -3.18 -27.87 1.98
CA PRO A 316 -3.98 -27.44 3.14
C PRO A 316 -3.42 -28.03 4.45
N GLY A 317 -3.14 -27.14 5.42
CA GLY A 317 -2.63 -27.51 6.74
C GLY A 317 -1.10 -27.61 6.85
N ASP A 318 -0.37 -27.40 5.76
CA ASP A 318 1.09 -27.40 5.72
C ASP A 318 1.61 -25.99 5.42
N PHE A 319 2.02 -25.26 6.45
CA PHE A 319 2.44 -23.86 6.32
C PHE A 319 3.68 -23.70 5.43
N GLU A 320 4.70 -24.53 5.61
CA GLU A 320 5.95 -24.42 4.85
C GLU A 320 5.69 -24.67 3.36
N ALA A 321 4.95 -25.73 3.03
CA ALA A 321 4.58 -26.01 1.64
C ALA A 321 3.66 -24.94 1.04
N GLN A 322 2.81 -24.29 1.85
CA GLN A 322 1.99 -23.16 1.39
C GLN A 322 2.82 -21.91 1.10
N ALA A 323 3.79 -21.59 1.95
CA ALA A 323 4.73 -20.49 1.74
C ALA A 323 5.55 -20.73 0.47
N ASP A 324 6.09 -21.93 0.29
CA ASP A 324 6.85 -22.31 -0.90
C ASP A 324 5.99 -22.19 -2.17
N ARG A 325 4.75 -22.71 -2.15
CA ARG A 325 3.85 -22.60 -3.32
C ARG A 325 3.51 -21.15 -3.64
N MET A 326 3.28 -20.32 -2.63
CA MET A 326 3.08 -18.88 -2.83
C MET A 326 4.29 -18.24 -3.52
N LEU A 327 5.51 -18.54 -3.06
CA LEU A 327 6.74 -18.00 -3.66
C LEU A 327 6.94 -18.48 -5.10
N VAL A 328 6.62 -19.74 -5.42
CA VAL A 328 6.62 -20.25 -6.79
C VAL A 328 5.66 -19.47 -7.68
N ASN A 329 4.45 -19.18 -7.20
CA ASN A 329 3.47 -18.39 -7.96
C ASN A 329 3.96 -16.96 -8.23
N ILE A 330 4.59 -16.32 -7.24
CA ILE A 330 5.17 -14.98 -7.40
C ILE A 330 6.37 -15.01 -8.38
N ALA A 331 7.25 -16.00 -8.26
CA ALA A 331 8.39 -16.18 -9.17
C ALA A 331 7.93 -16.30 -10.63
N ALA A 332 6.94 -17.14 -10.90
CA ALA A 332 6.41 -17.33 -12.25
C ALA A 332 5.77 -16.04 -12.82
N LEU A 333 5.09 -15.25 -11.98
CA LEU A 333 4.55 -13.93 -12.39
C LEU A 333 5.66 -12.94 -12.74
N LEU A 334 6.77 -12.92 -11.98
CA LEU A 334 7.93 -12.07 -12.24
C LEU A 334 8.66 -12.50 -13.52
N GLU A 335 8.96 -13.79 -13.66
CA GLU A 335 9.65 -14.37 -14.81
C GLU A 335 8.89 -14.09 -16.12
N GLY A 336 7.56 -14.18 -16.09
CA GLY A 336 6.70 -13.83 -17.22
C GLY A 336 6.82 -12.37 -17.68
N GLN A 337 7.38 -11.49 -16.85
CA GLN A 337 7.67 -10.08 -17.15
C GLN A 337 9.16 -9.80 -17.36
N GLY A 338 10.01 -10.83 -17.32
CA GLY A 338 11.47 -10.70 -17.40
C GLY A 338 12.12 -10.13 -16.14
N ALA A 339 11.50 -10.33 -14.98
CA ALA A 339 11.99 -9.90 -13.67
C ALA A 339 12.20 -11.11 -12.74
N ASP A 340 12.86 -10.90 -11.61
CA ASP A 340 13.00 -11.89 -10.54
C ASP A 340 12.84 -11.27 -9.14
N PHE A 341 13.03 -12.05 -8.06
CA PHE A 341 12.92 -11.56 -6.69
C PHE A 341 13.94 -10.45 -6.35
N GLY A 342 15.07 -10.41 -7.06
CA GLY A 342 16.05 -9.34 -6.97
C GLY A 342 15.52 -7.98 -7.41
N ASP A 343 14.41 -7.94 -8.16
CA ASP A 343 13.72 -6.71 -8.59
C ASP A 343 12.61 -6.26 -7.64
N VAL A 344 12.29 -7.02 -6.59
CA VAL A 344 11.25 -6.66 -5.62
C VAL A 344 11.66 -5.41 -4.86
N ALA A 345 10.79 -4.38 -4.96
CA ALA A 345 11.02 -3.10 -4.30
C ALA A 345 10.43 -3.04 -2.88
N SER A 346 9.29 -3.70 -2.67
CA SER A 346 8.61 -3.79 -1.38
C SER A 346 7.71 -5.03 -1.38
N ALA A 347 7.72 -5.76 -0.26
CA ALA A 347 6.84 -6.89 -0.02
C ALA A 347 6.43 -6.88 1.46
N ILE A 348 5.18 -7.23 1.72
CA ILE A 348 4.63 -7.47 3.05
C ILE A 348 4.01 -8.87 2.97
N THR A 349 4.41 -9.76 3.87
CA THR A 349 4.07 -11.18 3.89
C THR A 349 3.36 -11.56 5.16
#